data_AF-A0A6M1TAE8-F1
#
_entry.id   AF-A0A6M1TAE8-F1
#
_cell.length_a   1.000
_cell.length_b   1.000
_cell.length_c   1.000
_cell.angle_alpha   90.00
_cell.angle_beta   90.00
_cell.angle_gamma   90.00
#
_symmetry.space_group_name_H-M   'P 1'
#
loop_
_entity.id
_entity.type
_entity.pdbx_description
1 polymer ?
#
loop_
_entity_poly.entity_id
_entity_poly.type
_entity_poly.pdbx_seq_one_letter_code
_entity_poly.pdbx_strand_id
1 'polypeptide(L)'
;MRYVFLLVLCTLFISCSNSTPENLGEHIDQLIAEDNYTQAIKVLNDADPTKEDNLDRLKEKTYLNYGLYLEYRGPEDSSMRDRMTSALEQYIKVLNLNPQNQKARSEVKQIMGIYSTMPDKSPGKEIVSDLRELGFDY
;
A
#
# COMPACT_ATOMS: atom_id res chain seq x y z
N MET A 1 16.43 14.38 -56.31
CA MET A 1 16.27 15.09 -55.02
C MET A 1 14.92 14.71 -54.44
N ARG A 2 14.95 13.88 -53.39
CA ARG A 2 13.82 13.13 -52.83
C ARG A 2 13.17 13.99 -51.73
N TYR A 3 12.10 14.69 -52.05
CA TYR A 3 11.23 15.33 -51.06
C TYR A 3 10.20 14.31 -50.59
N VAL A 4 10.56 13.47 -49.61
CA VAL A 4 9.62 12.50 -49.03
C VAL A 4 9.96 12.33 -47.55
N PHE A 5 8.96 12.63 -46.73
CA PHE A 5 8.75 12.20 -45.35
C PHE A 5 9.42 13.00 -44.23
N LEU A 6 8.91 14.22 -44.12
CA LEU A 6 8.47 14.82 -42.87
C LEU A 6 7.56 13.84 -42.09
N LEU A 7 8.15 13.02 -41.21
CA LEU A 7 7.42 12.28 -40.18
C LEU A 7 8.16 12.43 -38.85
N VAL A 8 8.25 13.70 -38.47
CA VAL A 8 8.60 14.20 -37.15
C VAL A 8 7.43 13.86 -36.23
N LEU A 9 7.73 13.04 -35.20
CA LEU A 9 7.24 13.26 -33.84
C LEU A 9 5.72 13.08 -33.60
N CYS A 10 5.20 11.87 -33.77
CA CYS A 10 3.96 11.42 -33.10
C CYS A 10 4.27 10.54 -31.88
N THR A 11 5.34 10.85 -31.16
CA THR A 11 5.60 10.26 -29.84
C THR A 11 5.17 11.24 -28.77
N LEU A 12 4.25 10.78 -27.91
CA LEU A 12 4.02 11.25 -26.53
C LEU A 12 3.05 12.42 -26.32
N PHE A 13 1.76 12.18 -26.54
CA PHE A 13 0.71 12.82 -25.73
C PHE A 13 -0.44 11.85 -25.44
N ILE A 14 -0.14 10.70 -24.81
CA ILE A 14 -1.16 10.10 -23.93
C ILE A 14 -1.17 10.99 -22.69
N SER A 15 -1.94 12.07 -22.75
CA SER A 15 -2.32 12.81 -21.57
C SER A 15 -3.16 11.85 -20.72
N CYS A 16 -2.57 11.23 -19.71
CA CYS A 16 -3.34 10.61 -18.64
C CYS A 16 -4.14 11.73 -18.00
N SER A 17 -5.40 11.89 -18.39
CA SER A 17 -6.33 12.70 -17.60
C SER A 17 -6.46 11.99 -16.26
N ASN A 18 -5.88 12.59 -15.21
CA ASN A 18 -6.08 12.19 -13.81
C ASN A 18 -7.52 12.50 -13.39
N SER A 19 -8.48 11.81 -14.00
CA SER A 19 -9.86 11.77 -13.53
C SER A 19 -9.98 10.60 -12.56
N THR A 20 -10.45 10.88 -11.35
CA THR A 20 -10.91 9.84 -10.43
C THR A 20 -11.86 8.90 -11.18
N PRO A 21 -11.63 7.57 -11.17
CA PRO A 21 -12.51 6.62 -11.83
C PRO A 21 -13.96 6.78 -11.36
N GLU A 22 -14.91 6.62 -12.27
CA GLU A 22 -16.31 6.40 -11.88
C GLU A 22 -16.38 5.10 -11.07
N ASN A 23 -17.14 5.10 -9.97
CA ASN A 23 -17.21 4.00 -9.00
C ASN A 23 -15.85 3.57 -8.41
N LEU A 24 -15.05 4.53 -7.96
CA LEU A 24 -13.72 4.30 -7.37
C LEU A 24 -13.69 3.12 -6.37
N GLY A 25 -14.68 3.01 -5.48
CA GLY A 25 -14.77 1.92 -4.51
C GLY A 25 -14.75 0.52 -5.15
N GLU A 26 -15.55 0.29 -6.19
CA GLU A 26 -15.62 -1.00 -6.90
C GLU A 26 -14.32 -1.30 -7.64
N HIS A 27 -13.73 -0.28 -8.28
CA HIS A 27 -12.46 -0.42 -8.96
C HIS A 27 -11.32 -0.82 -8.00
N ILE A 28 -11.32 -0.25 -6.79
CA ILE A 28 -10.36 -0.62 -5.74
C ILE A 28 -10.61 -2.05 -5.22
N ASP A 29 -11.87 -2.46 -5.08
CA ASP A 29 -12.20 -3.84 -4.69
C ASP A 29 -11.70 -4.86 -5.73
N GLN A 30 -11.84 -4.54 -7.02
CA GLN A 30 -11.29 -5.38 -8.08
C GLN A 30 -9.76 -5.48 -7.98
N LEU A 31 -9.06 -4.35 -7.83
CA LEU A 31 -7.59 -4.36 -7.72
C LEU A 31 -7.11 -5.13 -6.47
N ILE A 32 -7.83 -5.05 -5.35
CA ILE A 32 -7.54 -5.85 -4.15
C ILE A 32 -7.74 -7.35 -4.43
N ALA A 33 -8.84 -7.73 -5.11
CA ALA A 33 -9.13 -9.12 -5.44
C ALA A 33 -8.07 -9.73 -6.38
N GLU A 34 -7.44 -8.90 -7.20
CA GLU A 34 -6.34 -9.28 -8.11
C GLU A 34 -4.95 -9.18 -7.46
N ASP A 35 -4.87 -8.91 -6.15
CA ASP A 35 -3.63 -8.63 -5.41
C ASP A 35 -2.79 -7.47 -5.97
N ASN A 36 -3.41 -6.57 -6.73
CA ASN A 36 -2.78 -5.44 -7.38
C ASN A 36 -2.77 -4.19 -6.47
N TYR A 37 -2.19 -4.35 -5.28
CA TYR A 37 -2.20 -3.32 -4.23
C TYR A 37 -1.45 -2.05 -4.62
N THR A 38 -0.33 -2.17 -5.35
CA THR A 38 0.45 -0.99 -5.80
C THR A 38 -0.37 -0.10 -6.73
N GLN A 39 -1.13 -0.69 -7.66
CA GLN A 39 -2.02 0.07 -8.53
C GLN A 39 -3.20 0.65 -7.74
N ALA A 40 -3.80 -0.12 -6.82
CA ALA A 40 -4.87 0.39 -5.97
C ALA A 40 -4.45 1.62 -5.16
N ILE A 41 -3.26 1.58 -4.55
CA ILE A 41 -2.70 2.69 -3.79
C ILE A 41 -2.43 3.89 -4.70
N LYS A 42 -1.88 3.67 -5.90
CA LYS A 42 -1.67 4.74 -6.87
C LYS A 42 -2.98 5.45 -7.22
N VAL A 43 -4.01 4.69 -7.60
CA VAL A 43 -5.33 5.23 -7.92
C VAL A 43 -5.90 6.05 -6.74
N LEU A 44 -5.77 5.54 -5.51
CA LEU A 44 -6.24 6.23 -4.31
C LEU A 44 -5.46 7.50 -3.97
N ASN A 45 -4.18 7.56 -4.31
CA ASN A 45 -3.35 8.75 -4.10
C ASN A 45 -3.59 9.83 -5.16
N ASP A 46 -3.95 9.42 -6.38
CA ASP A 46 -4.27 10.31 -7.50
C ASP A 46 -5.74 10.76 -7.49
N ALA A 47 -6.59 10.18 -6.64
CA ALA A 47 -8.00 10.52 -6.52
C ALA A 47 -8.21 11.93 -5.94
N ASP A 48 -9.23 12.64 -6.44
CA ASP A 48 -9.64 13.95 -5.96
C ASP A 48 -10.44 13.79 -4.65
N PRO A 49 -9.91 14.24 -3.50
CA PRO A 49 -10.57 14.06 -2.21
C PRO A 49 -11.89 14.84 -2.10
N THR A 50 -12.13 15.82 -2.98
CA THR A 50 -13.39 16.59 -2.98
C THR A 50 -14.55 15.85 -3.66
N LYS A 51 -14.25 14.74 -4.34
CA LYS A 51 -15.22 13.95 -5.12
C LYS A 51 -15.51 12.58 -4.53
N GLU A 52 -14.79 12.19 -3.47
CA GLU A 52 -14.96 10.90 -2.81
C GLU A 52 -14.99 11.08 -1.30
N ASP A 53 -16.18 10.90 -0.72
CA ASP A 53 -16.41 11.07 0.72
C ASP A 53 -15.77 9.95 1.57
N ASN A 54 -15.39 8.83 0.96
CA ASN A 54 -14.88 7.64 1.66
C ASN A 54 -13.40 7.33 1.40
N LEU A 55 -12.63 8.28 0.83
CA LEU A 55 -11.28 8.03 0.36
C LEU A 55 -10.35 7.45 1.43
N ASP A 56 -10.40 7.98 2.65
CA ASP A 56 -9.58 7.48 3.77
C ASP A 56 -9.96 6.04 4.15
N ARG A 57 -11.24 5.70 4.10
CA ARG A 57 -11.72 4.33 4.35
C ARG A 57 -11.25 3.37 3.26
N LEU A 58 -11.22 3.80 2.00
CA LEU A 58 -10.67 3.00 0.91
C LEU A 58 -9.17 2.80 1.08
N LYS A 59 -8.41 3.85 1.43
CA LYS A 59 -6.98 3.73 1.76
C LYS A 59 -6.73 2.78 2.93
N GLU A 60 -7.49 2.93 4.02
CA GLU A 60 -7.42 2.04 5.19
C GLU A 60 -7.63 0.57 4.77
N LYS A 61 -8.69 0.29 4.01
CA LYS A 61 -9.00 -1.05 3.48
C LYS A 61 -7.85 -1.58 2.62
N THR A 62 -7.33 -0.78 1.71
CA THR A 62 -6.26 -1.19 0.77
C THR A 62 -4.97 -1.48 1.51
N TYR A 63 -4.50 -0.60 2.40
CA TYR A 63 -3.29 -0.85 3.20
C TYR A 63 -3.45 -2.07 4.10
N LEU A 64 -4.63 -2.27 4.71
CA LEU A 64 -4.88 -3.44 5.55
C LEU A 64 -4.78 -4.74 4.75
N ASN A 65 -5.44 -4.83 3.59
CA ASN A 65 -5.37 -6.01 2.75
C ASN A 65 -3.97 -6.22 2.18
N TYR A 66 -3.24 -5.15 1.88
CA TYR A 66 -1.87 -5.26 1.40
C TYR A 66 -0.93 -5.83 2.47
N GLY A 67 -1.03 -5.32 3.71
CA GLY A 67 -0.28 -5.87 4.85
C GLY A 67 -0.56 -7.36 5.05
N LEU A 68 -1.83 -7.77 4.99
CA LEU A 68 -2.24 -9.18 5.11
C LEU A 68 -1.68 -10.03 3.96
N TYR A 69 -1.74 -9.54 2.73
CA TYR A 69 -1.14 -10.21 1.59
C TYR A 69 0.36 -10.42 1.82
N LEU A 70 1.09 -9.37 2.19
CA LEU A 70 2.54 -9.43 2.41
C LEU A 70 2.90 -10.42 3.50
N GLU A 71 2.21 -10.38 4.63
CA GLU A 71 2.47 -11.24 5.79
C GLU A 71 2.27 -12.73 5.47
N TYR A 72 1.15 -13.08 4.83
CA TYR A 72 0.75 -14.49 4.69
C TYR A 72 1.14 -15.12 3.36
N ARG A 73 1.18 -14.34 2.27
CA ARG A 73 1.49 -14.83 0.92
C ARG A 73 2.76 -14.17 0.42
N GLY A 74 2.68 -12.87 0.15
CA GLY A 74 3.76 -12.06 -0.41
C GLY A 74 4.23 -12.54 -1.79
N PRO A 75 5.22 -11.86 -2.37
CA PRO A 75 5.90 -12.33 -3.58
C PRO A 75 6.62 -13.66 -3.36
N GLU A 76 6.69 -14.51 -4.39
CA GLU A 76 7.24 -15.87 -4.31
C GLU A 76 8.69 -15.92 -3.78
N ASP A 77 9.53 -14.97 -4.19
CA ASP A 77 10.95 -14.92 -3.83
C ASP A 77 11.26 -14.09 -2.56
N SER A 78 10.23 -13.67 -1.82
CA SER A 78 10.44 -12.80 -0.65
C SER A 78 10.69 -13.59 0.63
N SER A 79 11.70 -13.18 1.40
CA SER A 79 11.96 -13.81 2.69
C SER A 79 10.83 -13.51 3.68
N MET A 80 10.63 -14.38 4.66
CA MET A 80 9.66 -14.14 5.74
C MET A 80 9.93 -12.81 6.47
N ARG A 81 11.20 -12.47 6.68
CA ARG A 81 11.59 -11.20 7.32
C ARG A 81 11.15 -10.01 6.48
N ASP A 82 11.42 -10.04 5.18
CA ASP A 82 11.12 -8.91 4.29
C ASP A 82 9.61 -8.73 4.20
N ARG A 83 8.86 -9.82 4.02
CA ARG A 83 7.40 -9.84 4.06
C ARG A 83 6.81 -9.22 5.32
N MET A 84 7.25 -9.67 6.49
CA MET A 84 6.79 -9.14 7.77
C MET A 84 7.17 -7.66 7.96
N THR A 85 8.37 -7.27 7.53
CA THR A 85 8.80 -5.86 7.60
C THR A 85 7.92 -4.98 6.72
N SER A 86 7.70 -5.37 5.46
CA SER A 86 6.81 -4.64 4.55
C SER A 86 5.36 -4.63 5.05
N ALA A 87 4.89 -5.71 5.67
CA ALA A 87 3.56 -5.75 6.26
C ALA A 87 3.40 -4.74 7.41
N LEU A 88 4.40 -4.63 8.30
CA LEU A 88 4.40 -3.61 9.36
C LEU A 88 4.28 -2.20 8.80
N GLU A 89 5.00 -1.87 7.72
CA GLU A 89 4.89 -0.57 7.05
C GLU A 89 3.45 -0.28 6.62
N GLN A 90 2.75 -1.28 6.06
CA GLN A 90 1.34 -1.11 5.66
C GLN A 90 0.42 -0.96 6.86
N TYR A 91 0.61 -1.74 7.92
CA TYR A 91 -0.19 -1.61 9.14
C TYR A 91 0.04 -0.26 9.85
N ILE A 92 1.25 0.29 9.79
CA ILE A 92 1.52 1.67 10.23
C ILE A 92 0.66 2.66 9.42
N LYS A 93 0.58 2.53 8.09
CA LYS A 93 -0.31 3.38 7.26
C LYS A 93 -1.78 3.23 7.67
N VAL A 94 -2.25 2.01 7.94
CA VAL A 94 -3.61 1.76 8.46
C VAL A 94 -3.83 2.51 9.78
N LEU A 95 -2.89 2.41 10.72
CA LEU A 95 -3.03 2.98 12.05
C LEU A 95 -2.87 4.50 12.08
N ASN A 96 -2.15 5.07 11.11
CA ASN A 96 -2.10 6.52 10.91
C ASN A 96 -3.45 7.08 10.39
N LEU A 97 -4.20 6.29 9.62
CA LEU A 97 -5.56 6.65 9.18
C LEU A 97 -6.59 6.37 10.28
N ASN A 98 -6.48 5.22 10.94
CA ASN A 98 -7.37 4.75 12.00
C ASN A 98 -6.57 4.10 13.15
N PRO A 99 -6.20 4.86 14.19
CA PRO A 99 -5.39 4.35 15.31
C PRO A 99 -6.04 3.22 16.12
N GLN A 100 -7.36 3.06 15.97
CA GLN A 100 -8.17 2.06 16.66
C GLN A 100 -8.47 0.82 15.81
N ASN A 101 -7.89 0.69 14.60
CA ASN A 101 -8.08 -0.48 13.77
C ASN A 101 -7.56 -1.76 14.48
N GLN A 102 -8.49 -2.54 15.02
CA GLN A 102 -8.17 -3.70 15.86
C GLN A 102 -7.41 -4.79 15.10
N LYS A 103 -7.70 -4.97 13.80
CA LYS A 103 -7.03 -5.97 12.97
C LYS A 103 -5.56 -5.60 12.78
N ALA A 104 -5.26 -4.38 12.30
CA ALA A 104 -3.89 -3.91 12.14
C ALA A 104 -3.11 -3.94 13.48
N ARG A 105 -3.75 -3.55 14.59
CA ARG A 105 -3.12 -3.66 15.92
C ARG A 105 -2.78 -5.09 16.31
N SER A 106 -3.64 -6.05 15.96
CA SER A 106 -3.41 -7.46 16.26
C SER A 106 -2.28 -8.04 15.42
N GLU A 107 -2.24 -7.72 14.12
CA GLU A 107 -1.16 -8.20 13.24
C GLU A 107 0.20 -7.58 13.58
N VAL A 108 0.24 -6.29 13.93
CA VAL A 108 1.47 -5.68 14.45
C VAL A 108 1.97 -6.43 15.68
N LYS A 109 1.10 -6.73 16.65
CA LYS A 109 1.49 -7.50 17.85
C LYS A 109 2.00 -8.90 17.50
N GLN A 110 1.37 -9.56 16.53
CA GLN A 110 1.79 -10.89 16.05
C GLN A 110 3.21 -10.83 15.47
N ILE A 111 3.44 -9.94 14.50
CA ILE A 111 4.75 -9.80 13.86
C ILE A 111 5.84 -9.39 14.87
N MET A 112 5.56 -8.40 15.73
CA MET A 112 6.54 -7.98 16.74
C MET A 112 6.80 -9.09 17.77
N GLY A 113 5.79 -9.90 18.09
CA GLY A 113 5.95 -11.12 18.87
C GLY A 113 6.90 -12.12 18.22
N ILE A 114 6.81 -12.34 16.91
CA ILE A 114 7.76 -13.18 16.17
C ILE A 114 9.17 -12.59 16.26
N TYR A 115 9.34 -11.29 16.03
CA TYR A 115 10.65 -10.64 16.13
C TYR A 115 11.25 -10.68 17.53
N SER A 116 10.44 -10.68 18.59
CA SER A 116 10.94 -10.85 19.96
C SER A 116 11.66 -12.19 20.18
N THR A 117 11.35 -13.22 19.38
CA THR A 117 12.03 -14.53 19.41
C THR A 117 13.28 -14.58 18.53
N MET A 118 13.47 -13.60 17.65
CA MET A 118 14.60 -13.51 16.71
C MET A 118 15.15 -12.07 16.65
N PRO A 119 15.80 -11.56 17.71
CA PRO A 119 16.18 -10.15 17.81
C PRO A 119 17.07 -9.66 16.67
N ASP A 120 17.95 -10.51 16.15
CA ASP A 120 18.84 -10.20 15.03
C ASP A 120 18.10 -9.98 13.70
N LYS A 121 16.81 -10.34 13.65
CA LYS A 121 15.93 -10.20 12.49
C LYS A 121 14.93 -9.07 12.63
N SER A 122 14.98 -8.32 13.74
CA SER A 122 14.08 -7.19 14.04
C SER A 122 13.94 -6.20 12.87
N PRO A 123 12.80 -5.48 12.80
CA PRO A 123 12.59 -4.46 11.79
C PRO A 123 13.54 -3.27 12.02
N GLY A 124 13.65 -2.40 11.01
CA GLY A 124 14.49 -1.22 11.10
C GLY A 124 14.08 -0.28 12.24
N LYS A 125 15.02 0.53 12.72
CA LYS A 125 14.78 1.49 13.83
C LYS A 125 13.64 2.47 13.54
N GLU A 126 13.45 2.82 12.27
CA GLU A 126 12.36 3.70 11.81
C GLU A 126 10.99 3.08 12.11
N ILE A 127 10.75 1.83 11.65
CA ILE A 127 9.52 1.08 11.92
C ILE A 127 9.29 0.94 13.44
N VAL A 128 10.33 0.63 14.21
CA VAL A 128 10.20 0.54 15.68
C VAL A 128 9.80 1.89 16.30
N SER A 129 10.35 3.00 15.78
CA SER A 129 9.98 4.35 16.23
C SER A 129 8.52 4.66 15.93
N ASP A 130 8.08 4.44 14.69
CA ASP A 130 6.70 4.66 14.26
C ASP A 130 5.71 3.84 15.09
N LEU A 131 6.03 2.56 15.35
CA LEU A 131 5.22 1.70 16.20
C LEU A 131 5.15 2.21 17.64
N ARG A 132 6.24 2.77 18.18
CA ARG A 132 6.22 3.37 19.52
C ARG A 132 5.32 4.59 19.59
N GLU A 133 5.35 5.45 18.57
CA GLU A 133 4.45 6.61 18.47
C GLU A 133 2.97 6.19 18.40
N LEU A 134 2.69 5.03 17.80
CA LEU A 134 1.37 4.40 17.75
C LEU A 134 1.01 3.61 19.03
N GLY A 135 1.83 3.67 20.07
CA GLY A 135 1.57 3.05 21.37
C GLY A 135 1.80 1.54 21.41
N PHE A 136 2.75 1.03 20.64
CA PHE A 136 3.27 -0.33 20.80
C PHE A 136 4.58 -0.29 21.57
N ASP A 137 4.60 -0.96 22.72
CA ASP A 137 5.82 -1.16 23.48
C ASP A 137 6.56 -2.39 22.94
N TYR A 138 7.76 -2.16 22.41
CA TYR A 138 8.69 -3.17 21.91
C TYR A 138 10.07 -2.98 22.54
#